data_AF-A0A200Q6J1-F1
#
_entry.id   AF-A0A200Q6J1-F1
#
_cell.length_a   1.000
_cell.length_b   1.000
_cell.length_c   1.000
_cell.angle_alpha   90.00
_cell.angle_beta   90.00
_cell.angle_gamma   90.00
#
_symmetry.space_group_name_H-M   'P 1'
#
loop_
_entity.id
_entity.type
_entity.pdbx_description
1 polymer ?
#
loop_
_entity_poly.entity_id
_entity_poly.type
_entity_poly.pdbx_seq_one_letter_code
_entity_poly.pdbx_strand_id
1 'polypeptide(L)'
;MKIQKVVMESDATIVVEKINKRDFNGLWNTDALLKDIEIWIRKFQTITIKYIPRSCNITANELALWGKNSMMDMFRSIPLVWLRSIIGRETIR
;
A
#
# COMPACT_ATOMS: atom_id res chain seq x y z
N MET A 1 15.42 8.22 5.17
CA MET A 1 14.46 7.87 6.24
C MET A 1 14.69 6.41 6.62
N LYS A 2 15.17 6.09 7.83
CA LYS A 2 15.61 4.73 8.20
C LYS A 2 14.55 4.07 9.09
N ILE A 3 13.37 3.79 8.54
CA ILE A 3 12.37 2.97 9.25
C ILE A 3 12.89 1.55 9.28
N GLN A 4 13.19 1.04 10.48
CA GLN A 4 13.73 -0.31 10.66
C GLN A 4 12.63 -1.36 10.89
N LYS A 5 11.53 -0.94 11.51
CA LYS A 5 10.42 -1.83 11.89
C LYS A 5 9.11 -1.29 11.33
N VAL A 6 8.35 -2.15 10.67
CA VAL A 6 7.05 -1.83 10.06
C VAL A 6 6.01 -2.82 10.53
N VAL A 7 4.86 -2.29 10.94
CA VAL A 7 3.64 -3.07 11.14
C VAL A 7 2.67 -2.63 10.06
N MET A 8 2.16 -3.59 9.28
CA MET A 8 1.13 -3.37 8.28
C MET A 8 -0.13 -4.12 8.68
N GLU A 9 -1.26 -3.44 8.55
CA GLU A 9 -2.57 -3.98 8.83
C GLU A 9 -3.39 -3.93 7.55
N SER A 10 -4.07 -5.04 7.23
CA SER A 10 -4.86 -5.13 6.01
C SER A 10 -6.05 -6.05 6.21
N ASP A 11 -7.14 -5.72 5.54
CA ASP A 11 -8.37 -6.51 5.48
C ASP A 11 -8.39 -7.49 4.29
N ALA A 12 -7.29 -7.59 3.53
CA ALA A 12 -7.13 -8.53 2.43
C ALA A 12 -6.50 -9.85 2.93
N THR A 13 -7.32 -10.74 3.50
CA THR A 13 -6.86 -11.99 4.13
C THR A 13 -5.90 -12.81 3.25
N ILE A 14 -6.26 -13.02 1.98
CA ILE A 14 -5.45 -13.83 1.04
C ILE A 14 -4.07 -13.22 0.83
N VAL A 15 -3.98 -11.90 0.72
CA VAL A 15 -2.71 -11.19 0.51
C VAL A 15 -1.85 -11.27 1.77
N VAL A 16 -2.44 -11.04 2.94
CA VAL A 16 -1.76 -11.16 4.23
C VAL A 16 -1.20 -12.57 4.43
N GLU A 17 -2.00 -13.60 4.15
CA GLU A 17 -1.57 -14.99 4.26
C GLU A 17 -0.43 -15.33 3.30
N LYS A 18 -0.51 -14.90 2.03
CA LYS A 18 0.54 -15.10 1.04
C LYS A 18 1.86 -14.48 1.49
N ILE A 19 1.83 -13.23 1.94
CA ILE A 19 3.04 -12.55 2.39
C ILE A 19 3.62 -13.22 3.64
N ASN A 20 2.78 -13.60 4.60
CA ASN A 20 3.22 -14.31 5.81
C ASN A 20 3.83 -15.69 5.50
N LYS A 21 3.33 -16.39 4.47
CA LYS A 21 3.90 -17.63 3.94
C LYS A 21 5.12 -17.41 3.03
N ARG A 22 5.50 -16.15 2.76
CA ARG A 22 6.50 -15.76 1.76
C ARG A 22 6.21 -16.31 0.36
N ASP A 23 4.93 -16.50 0.03
CA ASP A 23 4.48 -16.89 -1.30
C ASP A 23 4.18 -15.64 -2.13
N PHE A 24 5.18 -15.22 -2.90
CA PHE A 24 5.09 -14.07 -3.80
C PHE A 24 4.80 -14.48 -5.25
N ASN A 25 4.21 -15.65 -5.46
CA ASN A 25 3.79 -16.08 -6.79
C ASN A 25 2.35 -15.61 -7.05
N GLY A 26 2.20 -14.80 -8.08
CA GLY A 26 0.91 -14.26 -8.50
C GLY A 26 0.37 -14.94 -9.74
N LEU A 27 -0.85 -14.54 -10.10
CA LEU A 27 -1.30 -14.67 -11.48
C LEU A 27 -0.60 -13.59 -12.32
N TRP A 28 -0.64 -13.69 -13.64
CA TRP A 28 -0.04 -12.71 -14.57
C TRP A 28 -0.27 -11.24 -14.18
N ASN A 29 -1.47 -10.90 -13.70
CA ASN A 29 -1.86 -9.53 -13.32
C ASN A 29 -1.40 -9.08 -11.92
N THR A 30 -0.93 -10.00 -11.08
CA THR A 30 -0.57 -9.75 -9.67
C THR A 30 0.86 -10.15 -9.33
N ASP A 31 1.54 -10.89 -10.22
CA ASP A 31 2.89 -11.38 -10.00
C ASP A 31 3.89 -10.24 -9.80
N ALA A 32 3.89 -9.24 -10.69
CA ALA A 32 4.77 -8.08 -10.58
C ALA A 32 4.63 -7.37 -9.22
N LEU A 33 3.39 -7.18 -8.75
CA LEU A 33 3.12 -6.54 -7.45
C LEU A 33 3.66 -7.37 -6.28
N LEU A 34 3.52 -8.70 -6.34
CA LEU A 34 4.01 -9.59 -5.29
C LEU A 34 5.55 -9.65 -5.27
N LYS A 35 6.20 -9.66 -6.45
CA LYS A 35 7.67 -9.58 -6.56
C LYS A 35 8.21 -8.27 -6.03
N ASP A 36 7.53 -7.16 -6.31
CA ASP A 36 7.90 -5.88 -5.74
C ASP A 36 7.85 -5.95 -4.21
N ILE A 37 6.74 -6.44 -3.64
CA ILE A 37 6.59 -6.59 -2.19
C ILE A 37 7.74 -7.42 -1.59
N GLU A 38 8.16 -8.51 -2.25
CA GLU A 38 9.31 -9.30 -1.83
C GLU A 38 10.58 -8.46 -1.71
N ILE A 39 10.86 -7.60 -2.68
CA ILE A 39 12.02 -6.70 -2.70
C ILE A 39 11.90 -5.65 -1.59
N TRP A 40 10.71 -5.07 -1.38
CA TRP A 40 10.48 -4.04 -0.37
C TRP A 40 10.62 -4.57 1.05
N ILE A 41 10.09 -5.76 1.33
CA ILE A 41 10.15 -6.38 2.66
C ILE A 41 11.60 -6.55 3.13
N ARG A 42 12.51 -6.91 2.22
CA ARG A 42 13.95 -7.10 2.52
C ARG A 42 14.65 -5.81 2.96
N LYS A 43 14.07 -4.63 2.71
CA LYS A 43 14.63 -3.33 3.14
C LYS A 43 14.37 -3.05 4.63
N PHE A 44 13.46 -3.77 5.26
CA PHE A 44 13.12 -3.60 6.68
C PHE A 44 13.79 -4.67 7.53
N GLN A 45 14.25 -4.30 8.74
CA GLN A 45 14.81 -5.24 9.70
C GLN A 45 13.72 -6.13 10.32
N THR A 46 12.53 -5.58 10.52
CA THR A 46 11.39 -6.32 11.03
C THR A 46 10.13 -5.83 10.33
N ILE A 47 9.38 -6.76 9.75
CA ILE A 47 8.06 -6.48 9.19
C ILE A 47 7.05 -7.45 9.77
N THR A 48 5.88 -6.93 10.13
CA THR A 48 4.77 -7.76 10.63
C THR A 48 3.51 -7.35 9.90
N ILE A 49 2.84 -8.31 9.27
CA ILE A 49 1.60 -8.06 8.55
C ILE A 49 0.48 -8.81 9.25
N LYS A 50 -0.57 -8.07 9.64
CA LYS A 50 -1.71 -8.61 10.37
C LYS A 50 -2.99 -8.40 9.58
N TYR A 51 -3.86 -9.41 9.65
CA TYR A 51 -5.23 -9.26 9.19
C TYR A 51 -6.02 -8.46 10.20
N ILE A 52 -6.78 -7.47 9.73
CA ILE A 52 -7.78 -6.74 10.51
C ILE A 52 -9.12 -6.73 9.78
N PRO A 53 -10.26 -6.76 10.48
CA PRO A 53 -11.56 -6.58 9.84
C PRO A 53 -11.64 -5.24 9.10
N ARG A 54 -12.40 -5.18 8.00
CA ARG A 54 -12.60 -3.94 7.20
C ARG A 54 -13.15 -2.78 8.03
N SER A 55 -13.91 -3.06 9.09
CA SER A 55 -14.39 -2.07 10.06
C SER A 55 -13.26 -1.35 10.81
N CYS A 56 -12.07 -1.93 10.87
CA CYS A 56 -10.89 -1.33 11.47
C CYS A 56 -9.97 -0.67 10.41
N ASN A 57 -10.17 -0.95 9.13
CA ASN A 57 -9.39 -0.42 8.01
C ASN A 57 -10.18 0.62 7.18
N ILE A 58 -11.02 1.42 7.85
CA ILE A 58 -11.98 2.32 7.19
C ILE A 58 -11.26 3.31 6.28
N THR A 59 -10.21 3.98 6.79
CA THR A 59 -9.46 4.99 6.03
C THR A 59 -8.87 4.42 4.74
N ALA A 60 -8.23 3.25 4.79
CA ALA A 60 -7.67 2.64 3.59
C ALA A 60 -8.76 2.19 2.61
N ASN A 61 -9.87 1.67 3.13
CA ASN A 61 -11.03 1.28 2.33
C ASN A 61 -11.69 2.48 1.63
N GLU A 62 -11.88 3.60 2.33
CA GLU A 62 -12.40 4.85 1.78
C GLU A 62 -11.47 5.43 0.70
N LEU A 63 -10.16 5.40 0.93
CA LEU A 63 -9.18 5.84 -0.06
C LEU A 63 -9.18 4.95 -1.31
N ALA A 64 -9.27 3.63 -1.14
CA ALA A 64 -9.38 2.70 -2.25
C ALA A 64 -10.70 2.90 -3.03
N LEU A 65 -11.81 3.14 -2.33
CA LEU A 65 -13.10 3.42 -2.94
C LEU A 65 -13.11 4.76 -3.68
N TRP A 66 -12.52 5.78 -3.07
CA TRP A 66 -12.29 7.07 -3.72
C TRP A 66 -11.43 6.91 -4.97
N GLY A 67 -10.33 6.15 -4.92
CA GLY A 67 -9.48 5.84 -6.07
C GLY A 67 -10.25 5.14 -7.18
N LYS A 68 -11.03 4.12 -6.83
CA LYS A 68 -11.90 3.37 -7.77
C LYS A 68 -12.92 4.28 -8.46
N ASN A 69 -13.58 5.13 -7.69
CA ASN A 69 -14.64 6.01 -8.22
C ASN A 69 -14.06 7.20 -8.99
N SER A 70 -12.90 7.73 -8.58
CA SER A 70 -12.25 8.87 -9.23
C SER A 70 -11.51 8.49 -10.52
N MET A 71 -11.02 7.24 -10.64
CA MET A 71 -10.36 6.76 -11.87
C MET A 71 -11.31 6.52 -13.05
N MET A 72 -12.63 6.50 -12.85
CA MET A 72 -13.56 6.56 -14.00
C MET A 72 -13.72 7.98 -14.57
N ASP A 73 -13.31 9.02 -13.84
CA ASP A 73 -13.63 10.41 -14.20
C ASP A 73 -12.43 11.36 -14.37
N MET A 74 -11.20 11.07 -13.91
CA MET A 74 -10.15 12.09 -14.07
C MET A 74 -8.70 11.62 -13.96
N PHE A 75 -7.96 11.81 -15.06
CA PHE A 75 -6.62 12.42 -15.04
C PHE A 75 -6.60 13.55 -14.00
N ARG A 76 -5.85 13.44 -12.90
CA ARG A 76 -5.64 14.59 -12.00
C ARG A 76 -4.15 14.84 -11.75
N SER A 77 -3.72 16.01 -12.23
CA SER A 77 -2.42 16.65 -12.01
C SER A 77 -2.25 17.25 -10.61
N ILE A 78 -3.03 16.85 -9.60
CA ILE A 78 -2.94 17.42 -8.24
C ILE A 78 -2.95 16.28 -7.20
N PRO A 79 -1.89 16.14 -6.39
CA PRO A 79 -1.80 15.11 -5.37
C PRO A 79 -2.69 15.42 -4.16
N LEU A 80 -3.19 14.36 -3.52
CA LEU A 80 -4.01 14.44 -2.32
C LEU A 80 -3.26 15.09 -1.15
N VAL A 81 -4.01 15.78 -0.26
CA VAL A 81 -3.49 16.59 0.87
C VAL A 81 -2.55 15.83 1.83
N TRP A 82 -2.72 14.51 1.96
CA TRP A 82 -1.89 13.65 2.81
C TRP A 82 -0.61 13.16 2.13
N LEU A 83 -0.56 13.16 0.79
CA LEU A 83 0.65 12.92 -0.01
C LEU A 83 1.46 14.19 -0.27
N ARG A 84 0.86 15.38 -0.08
CA ARG A 84 1.56 16.68 -0.19
C ARG A 84 2.77 16.80 0.73
N SER A 85 2.73 16.20 1.92
CA SER A 85 3.86 16.21 2.86
C SER A 85 5.01 15.29 2.42
N ILE A 86 4.72 14.30 1.57
CA ILE A 86 5.65 13.25 1.13
C ILE A 86 6.26 13.57 -0.24
N ILE A 87 5.51 14.21 -1.15
CA ILE A 87 5.93 14.49 -2.53
C ILE A 87 6.83 15.75 -2.66
N GLY A 88 7.00 16.52 -1.58
CA GLY A 88 8.00 17.56 -1.52
C GLY A 88 7.46 18.96 -1.77
N ARG A 89 7.88 19.85 -0.87
CA ARG A 89 7.93 21.29 -1.08
C ARG A 89 8.97 21.55 -2.16
N GLU A 90 8.59 21.52 -3.43
CA GLU A 90 9.33 22.31 -4.41
C GLU A 90 8.74 23.72 -4.41
N THR A 91 9.59 24.63 -3.92
CA THR A 91 9.45 26.08 -3.85
C THR A 91 8.75 26.66 -5.07
N ILE A 92 7.56 27.22 -4.87
CA ILE A 92 7.08 28.31 -5.73
C ILE A 92 7.84 29.56 -5.27
N ARG A 93 8.71 30.05 -6.15
CA ARG A 93 9.26 31.41 -6.10
C ARG A 93 8.77 32.13 -7.34
#